data_AF-A0A7K0DFD6-F1
#
_entry.id   AF-A0A7K0DFD6-F1
#
_cell.length_a   1.000
_cell.length_b   1.000
_cell.length_c   1.000
_cell.angle_alpha   90.00
_cell.angle_beta   90.00
_cell.angle_gamma   90.00
#
_symmetry.space_group_name_H-M   'P 1'
#
loop_
_entity.id
_entity.type
_entity.pdbx_description
1 polymer ?
#
loop_
_entity_poly.entity_id
_entity_poly.type
_entity_poly.pdbx_seq_one_letter_code
_entity_poly.pdbx_strand_id
1 'polypeptide(L)'
;MRITLIAAALVAVPLLAGCGSSNAQPEVTQADLSKALQSSGLNDPKLADCAAKIYVGEGISQDGLRLMTKPGTDTNKLDSATMGLSKDDAAKAKSATQKILTDCIK
;
A
#
# COMPACT_ATOMS: atom_id res chain seq x y z
N MET A 1 -49.94 -12.23 9.85
CA MET A 1 -49.82 -10.84 9.39
C MET A 1 -48.35 -10.47 9.40
N ARG A 2 -47.86 -9.89 8.30
CA ARG A 2 -46.50 -9.38 8.11
C ARG A 2 -46.34 -8.06 8.88
N ILE A 3 -45.13 -7.73 9.33
CA ILE A 3 -44.41 -6.46 9.08
C ILE A 3 -43.03 -6.56 9.75
N THR A 4 -42.03 -6.68 8.88
CA THR A 4 -40.60 -6.45 9.09
C THR A 4 -40.31 -4.98 9.31
N LEU A 5 -39.51 -4.62 10.32
CA LEU A 5 -38.75 -3.37 10.34
C LEU A 5 -37.36 -3.64 10.94
N ILE A 6 -36.36 -3.66 10.07
CA ILE A 6 -34.94 -3.63 10.43
C ILE A 6 -34.57 -2.16 10.62
N ALA A 7 -34.37 -1.75 11.87
CA ALA A 7 -33.75 -0.47 12.21
C ALA A 7 -32.25 -0.70 12.37
N ALA A 8 -31.52 -0.62 11.26
CA ALA A 8 -30.07 -0.50 11.27
C ALA A 8 -29.72 0.96 11.52
N ALA A 9 -29.38 1.31 12.75
CA ALA A 9 -28.71 2.56 13.06
C ALA A 9 -27.86 2.38 14.32
N LEU A 10 -26.62 2.87 14.24
CA LEU A 10 -25.64 3.08 15.31
C LEU A 10 -24.67 1.92 15.60
N VAL A 11 -23.71 1.75 14.70
CA VAL A 11 -22.32 1.54 15.17
C VAL A 11 -21.55 2.80 14.82
N ALA A 12 -21.14 3.51 15.87
CA ALA A 12 -20.26 4.64 15.81
C ALA A 12 -18.93 4.25 15.16
N VAL A 13 -18.60 4.86 14.03
CA VAL A 13 -17.22 5.10 13.64
C VAL A 13 -17.13 6.58 13.26
N PRO A 14 -16.30 7.39 13.93
CA PRO A 14 -16.10 8.78 13.58
C PRO A 14 -15.27 8.82 12.30
N LEU A 15 -15.92 8.76 11.14
CA LEU A 15 -15.29 9.16 9.88
C LEU A 15 -15.29 10.69 9.77
N LEU A 16 -14.81 11.38 10.82
CA LEU A 16 -14.41 12.78 10.81
C LEU A 16 -12.93 12.89 10.46
N ALA A 17 -12.56 12.43 9.27
CA ALA A 17 -11.33 12.83 8.61
C ALA A 17 -11.65 12.97 7.11
N GLY A 18 -11.90 14.21 6.67
CA GLY A 18 -12.18 14.46 5.26
C GLY A 18 -13.04 15.68 4.94
N CYS A 19 -13.18 16.66 5.85
CA CYS A 19 -13.63 18.00 5.48
C CYS A 19 -12.40 18.90 5.48
N GLY A 20 -11.70 18.93 4.36
CA GLY A 20 -10.47 19.68 4.17
C GLY A 20 -10.27 19.93 2.69
N SER A 21 -10.85 21.02 2.21
CA SER A 21 -10.61 21.58 0.89
C SER A 21 -9.12 21.88 0.76
N SER A 22 -8.37 20.96 0.17
CA SER A 22 -6.97 21.11 -0.20
C SER A 22 -6.71 20.07 -1.28
N ASN A 23 -6.00 20.47 -2.33
CA ASN A 23 -5.67 19.67 -3.51
C ASN A 23 -4.66 18.55 -3.16
N ALA A 24 -4.91 17.79 -2.09
CA ALA A 24 -4.06 16.75 -1.56
C ALA A 24 -4.38 15.44 -2.28
N GLN A 25 -3.37 14.86 -2.91
CA GLN A 25 -3.49 13.63 -3.67
C GLN A 25 -3.83 12.47 -2.69
N PRO A 26 -4.73 11.53 -3.05
CA PRO A 26 -5.15 10.45 -2.15
C PRO A 26 -3.93 9.67 -1.64
N GLU A 27 -3.86 9.43 -0.33
CA GLU A 27 -2.79 8.64 0.28
C GLU A 27 -2.76 7.23 -0.30
N VAL A 28 -1.56 6.71 -0.53
CA VAL A 28 -1.31 5.36 -0.99
C VAL A 28 -1.47 4.41 0.20
N THR A 29 -2.40 3.48 0.07
CA THR A 29 -2.67 2.48 1.10
C THR A 29 -1.91 1.19 0.84
N GLN A 30 -1.87 0.30 1.84
CA GLN A 30 -1.38 -1.06 1.66
C GLN A 30 -2.11 -1.80 0.53
N ALA A 31 -3.42 -1.61 0.41
CA ALA A 31 -4.23 -2.26 -0.62
C ALA A 31 -3.84 -1.78 -2.03
N ASP A 32 -3.58 -0.48 -2.19
CA ASP A 32 -3.12 0.09 -3.46
C ASP A 32 -1.76 -0.47 -3.85
N LEU A 33 -0.85 -0.58 -2.88
CA LEU A 33 0.48 -1.13 -3.08
C LEU A 33 0.45 -2.62 -3.44
N SER A 34 -0.37 -3.42 -2.75
CA SER A 34 -0.56 -4.84 -3.07
C SER A 34 -1.11 -5.03 -4.48
N LYS A 35 -2.11 -4.23 -4.86
CA LYS A 35 -2.68 -4.28 -6.21
C LYS A 35 -1.66 -3.88 -7.28
N ALA A 36 -0.82 -2.88 -7.00
CA ALA A 36 0.27 -2.51 -7.90
C ALA A 36 1.30 -3.63 -8.04
N LEU A 37 1.71 -4.26 -6.94
CA LEU A 37 2.63 -5.40 -6.97
C LEU A 37 2.08 -6.58 -7.79
N GLN A 38 0.80 -6.91 -7.61
CA GLN A 38 0.12 -7.92 -8.42
C GLN A 38 0.10 -7.54 -9.90
N SER A 39 -0.21 -6.28 -10.20
CA SER A 39 -0.22 -5.76 -11.57
C SER A 39 1.18 -5.76 -12.21
N SER A 40 2.25 -5.66 -11.40
CA SER A 40 3.64 -5.78 -11.84
C SER A 40 4.15 -7.22 -11.95
N GLY A 41 3.28 -8.22 -11.79
CA GLY A 41 3.59 -9.64 -12.01
C GLY A 41 3.74 -10.49 -10.75
N LEU A 42 3.54 -9.92 -9.56
CA LEU A 42 3.49 -10.70 -8.32
C LEU A 42 2.11 -11.35 -8.15
N ASN A 43 1.87 -12.41 -8.92
CA ASN A 43 0.54 -13.03 -9.06
C ASN A 43 -0.01 -13.72 -7.80
N ASP A 44 0.82 -13.92 -6.76
CA ASP A 44 0.34 -14.44 -5.48
C ASP A 44 -0.20 -13.27 -4.62
N PRO A 45 -1.52 -13.20 -4.39
CA PRO A 45 -2.13 -12.11 -3.63
C PRO A 45 -1.67 -12.10 -2.17
N LYS A 46 -1.39 -13.26 -1.55
CA LYS A 46 -0.91 -13.32 -0.16
C LYS A 46 0.51 -12.76 -0.06
N LEU A 47 1.35 -13.11 -1.02
CA LEU A 47 2.71 -12.58 -1.10
C LEU A 47 2.70 -11.07 -1.37
N ALA A 48 1.83 -10.60 -2.27
CA ALA A 48 1.67 -9.17 -2.56
C ALA A 48 1.14 -8.38 -1.36
N ASP A 49 0.15 -8.90 -0.63
CA ASP A 49 -0.38 -8.28 0.59
C ASP A 49 0.68 -8.22 1.69
N CYS A 50 1.43 -9.32 1.88
CA CYS A 50 2.52 -9.36 2.85
C CYS A 50 3.62 -8.36 2.52
N ALA A 51 4.03 -8.30 1.24
CA ALA A 51 5.01 -7.34 0.77
C ALA A 51 4.55 -5.89 0.96
N ALA A 52 3.31 -5.61 0.59
CA ALA A 52 2.72 -4.29 0.76
C ALA A 52 2.69 -3.85 2.23
N LYS A 53 2.36 -4.77 3.14
CA LYS A 53 2.35 -4.50 4.58
C LYS A 53 3.72 -4.11 5.09
N ILE A 54 4.77 -4.79 4.65
CA ILE A 54 6.15 -4.49 5.06
C ILE A 54 6.59 -3.13 4.51
N TYR A 55 6.33 -2.82 3.23
CA TYR A 55 6.71 -1.52 2.66
C TYR A 55 6.04 -0.33 3.37
N VAL A 56 4.75 -0.43 3.67
CA VAL A 56 4.06 0.59 4.46
C VAL A 56 4.59 0.63 5.90
N GLY A 57 4.85 -0.54 6.50
CA GLY A 57 5.37 -0.68 7.86
C GLY A 57 6.79 -0.14 8.08
N GLU A 58 7.66 -0.18 7.06
CA GLU A 58 9.01 0.40 7.13
C GLU A 58 9.01 1.94 7.16
N GLY A 59 7.84 2.58 6.96
CA GLY A 59 7.71 4.03 7.02
C GLY A 59 8.29 4.74 5.80
N ILE A 60 8.17 4.14 4.62
CA ILE A 60 8.43 4.80 3.33
C ILE A 60 7.46 5.99 3.19
N SER A 61 7.96 7.11 2.68
CA SER A 61 7.14 8.32 2.46
C SER A 61 5.98 8.06 1.49
N GLN A 62 4.91 8.84 1.58
CA GLN A 62 3.77 8.76 0.65
C GLN A 62 4.17 9.00 -0.80
N ASP A 63 5.16 9.87 -1.04
CA ASP A 63 5.73 10.09 -2.38
C ASP A 63 6.48 8.85 -2.87
N GLY A 64 7.26 8.21 -1.98
CA GLY A 64 7.95 6.96 -2.27
C GLY A 64 6.99 5.82 -2.59
N LEU A 65 5.97 5.62 -1.74
CA LEU A 65 4.92 4.62 -1.98
C LEU A 65 4.18 4.87 -3.29
N ARG A 66 3.94 6.13 -3.66
CA ARG A 66 3.31 6.49 -4.93
C ARG A 66 4.16 6.13 -6.14
N LEU A 67 5.48 6.33 -6.05
CA LEU A 67 6.40 5.88 -7.08
C LEU A 67 6.35 4.35 -7.23
N MET A 68 6.25 3.62 -6.11
CA MET A 68 6.13 2.16 -6.11
C MET A 68 4.80 1.66 -6.68
N THR A 69 3.72 2.45 -6.60
CA THR A 69 2.43 2.08 -7.23
C THR A 69 2.36 2.33 -8.73
N LYS A 70 3.37 2.99 -9.33
CA LYS A 70 3.30 3.32 -10.76
C LYS A 70 3.43 2.06 -11.62
N PRO A 71 2.46 1.79 -12.51
CA PRO A 71 2.52 0.65 -13.42
C PRO A 71 3.69 0.79 -14.40
N GLY A 72 4.29 -0.33 -14.79
CA GLY A 72 5.49 -0.37 -15.66
C GLY A 72 6.83 -0.33 -14.91
N THR A 73 6.78 -0.31 -13.59
CA THR A 73 7.96 -0.53 -12.76
C THR A 73 8.21 -2.03 -12.67
N ASP A 74 9.18 -2.52 -13.44
CA ASP A 74 9.65 -3.90 -13.34
C ASP A 74 10.19 -4.14 -11.92
N THR A 75 9.49 -4.96 -11.13
CA THR A 75 9.93 -5.38 -9.79
C THR A 75 11.26 -6.13 -9.83
N ASN A 76 11.60 -6.73 -10.98
CA ASN A 76 12.91 -7.36 -11.25
C ASN A 76 14.04 -6.35 -11.55
N LYS A 77 13.70 -5.09 -11.84
CA LYS A 77 14.63 -3.96 -11.99
C LYS A 77 14.37 -2.90 -10.90
N LEU A 78 14.14 -3.35 -9.67
CA LEU A 78 14.18 -2.49 -8.47
C LEU A 78 15.63 -2.06 -8.19
N ASP A 79 16.27 -1.39 -9.14
CA ASP A 79 17.44 -0.59 -8.81
C ASP A 79 16.92 0.65 -8.07
N SER A 80 17.22 0.71 -6.78
CA SER A 80 16.70 1.76 -5.90
C SER A 80 17.17 3.16 -6.32
N ALA A 81 18.17 3.23 -7.21
CA ALA A 81 18.66 4.46 -7.83
C ALA A 81 17.78 4.97 -9.00
N THR A 82 16.94 4.13 -9.64
CA THR A 82 16.17 4.51 -10.84
C THR A 82 14.71 4.86 -10.57
N MET A 83 14.15 4.49 -9.41
CA MET A 83 12.73 4.78 -9.09
C MET A 83 12.45 6.23 -8.64
N GLY A 84 13.46 7.10 -8.58
CA GLY A 84 13.28 8.47 -8.11
C GLY A 84 12.93 8.58 -6.62
N LEU A 85 13.12 7.50 -5.85
CA LEU A 85 12.99 7.51 -4.39
C LEU A 85 14.04 8.44 -3.78
N SER A 86 13.68 9.04 -2.65
CA SER A 86 14.67 9.69 -1.79
C SER A 86 15.69 8.66 -1.28
N LYS A 87 16.88 9.10 -0.84
CA LYS A 87 17.90 8.19 -0.28
C LYS A 87 17.35 7.41 0.92
N ASP A 88 16.56 8.07 1.75
CA ASP A 88 15.96 7.48 2.95
C ASP A 88 14.89 6.44 2.58
N ASP A 89 14.01 6.77 1.62
CA ASP A 89 13.00 5.83 1.14
C ASP A 89 13.62 4.65 0.40
N ALA A 90 14.69 4.86 -0.35
CA ALA A 90 15.44 3.80 -1.00
C ALA A 90 16.07 2.85 0.04
N ALA A 91 16.62 3.37 1.15
CA ALA A 91 17.16 2.56 2.22
C ALA A 91 16.07 1.73 2.92
N LYS A 92 14.91 2.35 3.22
CA LYS A 92 13.74 1.67 3.80
C LYS A 92 13.15 0.63 2.84
N ALA A 93 13.05 0.93 1.56
CA ALA A 93 12.60 -0.02 0.55
C ALA A 93 13.54 -1.23 0.46
N LYS A 94 14.87 -1.02 0.50
CA LYS A 94 15.84 -2.13 0.56
C LYS A 94 15.66 -2.99 1.83
N SER A 95 15.49 -2.35 2.99
CA SER A 95 15.20 -3.04 4.26
C SER A 95 13.91 -3.86 4.16
N ALA A 96 12.83 -3.27 3.64
CA ALA A 96 11.57 -3.94 3.38
C ALA A 96 11.76 -5.16 2.48
N THR A 97 12.46 -5.03 1.35
CA THR A 97 12.70 -6.16 0.43
C THR A 97 13.38 -7.33 1.15
N GLN A 98 14.37 -7.07 2.00
CA GLN A 98 15.02 -8.14 2.77
C GLN A 98 14.04 -8.84 3.72
N LYS A 99 13.20 -8.07 4.43
CA LYS A 99 12.17 -8.62 5.33
C LYS A 99 11.10 -9.40 4.55
N ILE A 100 10.74 -8.97 3.34
CA ILE A 100 9.79 -9.68 2.48
C ILE A 100 10.30 -11.07 2.13
N LEU A 101 11.59 -11.18 1.79
CA LEU A 101 12.22 -12.47 1.47
C LEU A 101 12.22 -13.43 2.67
N THR A 102 12.30 -12.93 3.91
CA THR A 102 12.29 -13.78 5.12
C THR A 102 10.90 -14.07 5.66
N ASP A 103 9.98 -13.11 5.53
CA ASP A 103 8.71 -13.12 6.25
C ASP A 103 7.56 -13.55 5.33
N CYS A 104 7.63 -13.23 4.04
CA CYS A 104 6.56 -13.49 3.08
C CYS A 104 6.82 -14.69 2.17
N ILE A 105 8.09 -15.01 1.90
CA ILE A 105 8.48 -16.21 1.14
C ILE A 105 8.79 -17.31 2.15
N LYS A 106 7.78 -18.09 2.52
CA LYS A 106 7.91 -19.34 3.28
C LYS A 106 7.21 -20.47 2.56
#